data_AF-A0A7X5VPL2-F1
#
_entry.id   AF-A0A7X5VPL2-F1
#
_cell.length_a   1.000
_cell.length_b   1.000
_cell.length_c   1.000
_cell.angle_alpha   90.00
_cell.angle_beta   90.00
_cell.angle_gamma   90.00
#
_symmetry.space_group_name_H-M   'P 1'
#
loop_
_entity.id
_entity.type
_entity.pdbx_description
1 polymer ?
#
loop_
_entity_poly.entity_id
_entity_poly.type
_entity_poly.pdbx_seq_one_letter_code
_entity_poly.pdbx_strand_id
1 'polypeptide(L)' 'RAIAKRPDVLLCDEPTGALDISTGVLVLEAIERVNRELSTTTAVI' A
#
# COMPACT_ATOMS: atom_id res chain seq x y z
N ARG A 1 3.29 -7.92 -6.66
CA ARG A 1 3.66 -9.32 -6.31
C ARG A 1 3.05 -9.79 -4.98
N ALA A 2 3.18 -9.06 -3.88
CA ALA A 2 2.57 -9.44 -2.59
C ALA A 2 1.04 -9.51 -2.65
N ILE A 3 0.42 -8.46 -3.19
CA ILE A 3 -1.04 -8.33 -3.39
C ILE A 3 -1.63 -9.52 -4.17
N ALA A 4 -0.90 -10.05 -5.16
CA ALA A 4 -1.35 -11.18 -5.98
C ALA A 4 -1.60 -12.46 -5.18
N LYS A 5 -1.03 -12.57 -3.97
CA LYS A 5 -1.27 -13.70 -3.06
C LYS A 5 -2.53 -13.55 -2.21
N ARG A 6 -3.26 -12.42 -2.33
CA ARG A 6 -4.41 -12.05 -1.49
C ARG A 6 -4.15 -12.28 0.00
N PRO A 7 -3.16 -11.58 0.57
CA PRO A 7 -2.83 -11.76 1.98
C PRO A 7 -3.93 -11.17 2.88
N ASP A 8 -4.08 -11.70 4.09
CA ASP A 8 -4.93 -11.11 5.14
C ASP A 8 -4.31 -9.84 5.73
N VAL A 9 -2.97 -9.72 5.66
CA VAL A 9 -2.19 -8.59 6.15
C VAL A 9 -1.17 -8.12 5.12
N LEU A 10 -1.11 -6.82 4.87
CA LEU A 10 -0.11 -6.17 4.03
C LEU A 10 0.72 -5.19 4.87
N LEU A 11 2.03 -5.45 4.97
CA LEU A 11 2.97 -4.54 5.61
C LEU A 11 3.74 -3.77 4.54
N CYS A 12 3.71 -2.44 4.63
CA CYS A 12 4.41 -1.53 3.73
C CYS A 12 5.45 -0.75 4.54
N ASP A 13 6.71 -1.12 4.40
CA ASP A 13 7.85 -0.46 5.04
C ASP A 13 8.37 0.66 4.14
N GLU A 14 8.32 1.90 4.61
CA GLU A 14 8.74 3.11 3.89
C GLU A 14 8.24 3.20 2.43
N PRO A 15 6.94 3.04 2.12
CA PRO A 15 6.44 2.93 0.74
C PRO A 15 6.64 4.20 -0.10
N THR A 16 7.01 5.32 0.53
CA THR A 16 7.20 6.63 -0.11
C THR A 16 8.60 7.22 0.10
N GLY A 17 9.53 6.52 0.78
CA GLY A 17 10.78 7.09 1.31
C GLY A 17 11.73 7.74 0.29
N ALA A 18 11.59 7.41 -1.00
CA ALA A 18 12.39 7.98 -2.10
C ALA A 18 11.57 8.76 -3.14
N LEU A 19 10.30 9.03 -2.87
CA LEU A 19 9.37 9.65 -3.82
C LEU A 19 9.21 11.14 -3.52
N ASP A 20 8.95 11.93 -4.56
CA ASP A 20 8.45 13.28 -4.39
C ASP A 20 7.04 13.27 -3.79
N ILE A 21 6.58 14.42 -3.30
CA ILE A 21 5.29 14.55 -2.61
C ILE A 21 4.13 14.05 -3.49
N SER A 22 4.11 14.41 -4.77
CA SER A 22 3.00 14.05 -5.66
C SER A 22 2.96 12.55 -5.94
N THR A 23 4.12 11.95 -6.18
CA THR A 23 4.22 10.49 -6.39
C THR A 23 3.95 9.73 -5.10
N GLY A 24 4.36 10.25 -3.95
CA GLY A 24 4.08 9.65 -2.63
C GLY A 24 2.58 9.58 -2.35
N VAL A 25 1.83 10.66 -2.63
CA VAL A 25 0.37 10.68 -2.52
C VAL A 25 -0.26 9.60 -3.41
N LEU A 26 0.16 9.51 -4.66
CA LEU A 26 -0.36 8.51 -5.61
C LEU A 26 -0.12 7.07 -5.13
N VAL A 27 1.04 6.80 -4.53
CA VAL A 27 1.33 5.46 -3.97
C VAL A 27 0.44 5.14 -2.78
N LEU A 28 0.22 6.11 -1.87
CA LEU A 28 -0.67 5.91 -0.73
C LEU A 28 -2.13 5.69 -1.17
N GLU A 29 -2.61 6.43 -2.17
CA GLU A 29 -3.94 6.22 -2.77
C GLU A 29 -4.08 4.82 -3.37
N ALA A 30 -3.04 4.33 -4.06
CA ALA A 30 -3.04 2.99 -4.63
C ALA A 30 -3.10 1.91 -3.52
N ILE A 31 -2.35 2.08 -2.44
CA ILE A 31 -2.37 1.18 -1.28
C ILE A 31 -3.75 1.18 -0.61
N GLU A 32 -4.34 2.36 -0.40
CA GLU A 32 -5.68 2.51 0.17
C GLU A 32 -6.74 1.80 -0.69
N ARG A 33 -6.68 2.00 -2.01
CA ARG A 33 -7.61 1.36 -2.94
C ARG A 33 -7.54 -0.15 -2.87
N VAL A 34 -6.32 -0.71 -2.86
CA VAL A 34 -6.10 -2.16 -2.76
C VAL A 34 -6.61 -2.70 -1.42
N ASN A 35 -6.38 -2.00 -0.30
CA ASN A 35 -6.91 -2.38 1.00
C ASN A 35 -8.45 -2.51 0.94
N ARG A 36 -9.12 -1.48 0.41
CA ARG A 36 -10.59 -1.48 0.26
C ARG A 36 -11.10 -2.60 -0.66
N GLU A 37 -10.42 -2.85 -1.79
CA GLU A 37 -10.82 -3.86 -2.77
C GLU A 37 -10.62 -5.29 -2.25
N LEU A 38 -9.56 -5.54 -1.47
CA LEU A 38 -9.21 -6.88 -0.99
C LEU A 38 -9.63 -7.17 0.45
N SER A 39 -10.11 -6.15 1.19
CA SER A 39 -10.39 -6.23 2.63
C SER A 39 -9.20 -6.75 3.45
N THR A 40 -7.99 -6.41 3.01
CA THR A 40 -6.73 -6.80 3.66
C THR A 40 -6.38 -5.80 4.76
N THR A 41 -5.94 -6.26 5.93
CA THR A 41 -5.43 -5.33 6.95
C THR A 41 -4.08 -4.77 6.50
N THR A 42 -4.01 -3.48 6.18
CA THR A 42 -2.77 -2.83 5.74
C THR A 42 -2.17 -1.97 6.85
N ALA A 43 -0.89 -2.18 7.16
CA ALA A 43 -0.10 -1.30 8.02
C ALA A 43 1.04 -0.67 7.22
N VAL A 44 1.13 0.65 7.27
CA VAL A 44 2.23 1.43 6.71
C VAL A 44 3.14 1.83 7.85
N ILE A 45 4.44 1.54 7.72
CA ILE A 45 5.49 1.75 8.71
C ILE A 45 6.48 2.77 8.16
#